data_AF-A0A5J4XPQ0-F1
#
_entry.id   AF-A0A5J4XPQ0-F1
#
_cell.length_a   1.000
_cell.length_b   1.000
_cell.length_c   1.000
_cell.angle_alpha   90.00
_cell.angle_beta   90.00
_cell.angle_gamma   90.00
#
_symmetry.space_group_name_H-M   'P 1'
#
loop_
_entity.id
_entity.type
_entity.pdbx_description
1 polymer ?
#
loop_
_entity_poly.entity_id
_entity_poly.type
_entity_poly.pdbx_seq_one_letter_code
_entity_poly.pdbx_strand_id
1 'polypeptide(L)'
;MSKKNKLSTRKNSHSHILERERADQLKRTAKAHKTNKKVTKAKKEGKTVKNKFKGIRIKKGVRIKGIKVTDADSKKKAIKLLKAEQAMKQMDIDSDASDSGSDVEMK
;
A
#
# COMPACT_ATOMS: atom_id res chain seq x y z
N MET A 1 17.08 22.57 -28.02
CA MET A 1 15.65 22.95 -27.99
C MET A 1 15.52 24.43 -28.31
N SER A 2 14.85 24.79 -29.40
CA SER A 2 14.56 26.20 -29.73
C SER A 2 13.87 26.89 -28.55
N LYS A 3 14.20 28.17 -28.30
CA LYS A 3 13.55 28.99 -27.25
C LYS A 3 12.02 28.99 -27.39
N LYS A 4 11.51 28.88 -28.62
CA LYS A 4 10.07 28.76 -28.95
C LYS A 4 9.45 27.48 -28.38
N ASN A 5 10.15 26.34 -28.48
CA ASN A 5 9.68 25.05 -27.98
C ASN A 5 9.67 25.01 -26.44
N LYS A 6 10.61 25.72 -25.79
CA LYS A 6 10.67 25.82 -24.31
C LYS A 6 9.50 26.64 -23.72
N LEU A 7 9.03 27.66 -24.45
CA LEU A 7 7.92 28.51 -24.02
C LEU A 7 6.57 27.80 -24.15
N SER A 8 6.33 27.11 -25.27
CA SER A 8 5.10 26.33 -25.48
C SER A 8 4.97 25.19 -24.46
N THR A 9 6.05 24.45 -24.22
CA THR A 9 6.07 23.38 -23.20
C THR A 9 5.85 23.90 -21.78
N ARG A 10 6.37 25.09 -21.45
CA ARG A 10 6.12 25.73 -20.14
C ARG A 10 4.68 26.22 -19.99
N LYS A 11 4.05 26.73 -21.05
CA LYS A 11 2.64 27.16 -21.02
C LYS A 11 1.68 25.98 -20.86
N ASN A 12 2.00 24.84 -21.46
CA ASN A 12 1.16 23.63 -21.43
C ASN A 12 1.53 22.65 -20.30
N SER A 13 2.43 23.01 -19.38
CA SER A 13 2.86 22.09 -18.33
C SER A 13 1.72 21.73 -17.38
N HIS A 14 0.87 22.69 -17.05
CA HIS A 14 -0.27 22.47 -16.16
C HIS A 14 -1.31 21.52 -16.78
N SER A 15 -1.65 21.68 -18.06
CA SER A 15 -2.59 20.77 -18.74
C SER A 15 -2.04 19.35 -18.81
N HIS A 16 -0.75 19.19 -19.10
CA HIS A 16 -0.10 17.86 -19.11
C HIS A 16 -0.04 17.22 -17.71
N ILE A 17 0.11 18.00 -16.65
CA ILE A 17 0.04 17.50 -15.28
C ILE A 17 -1.37 17.00 -14.97
N LEU A 18 -2.41 17.78 -15.28
CA LEU A 18 -3.80 17.38 -15.08
C LEU A 18 -4.17 16.13 -15.86
N GLU A 19 -3.72 15.99 -17.11
CA GLU A 19 -3.92 14.79 -17.91
C GLU A 19 -3.26 13.56 -17.29
N ARG A 20 -2.03 13.72 -16.79
CA ARG A 20 -1.29 12.64 -16.10
C ARG A 20 -2.00 12.22 -14.81
N GLU A 21 -2.46 13.19 -14.02
CA GLU A 21 -3.20 12.92 -12.79
C GLU A 21 -4.51 12.18 -13.06
N ARG A 22 -5.29 12.61 -14.05
CA ARG A 22 -6.51 11.91 -14.48
C ARG A 22 -6.22 10.49 -14.93
N ALA A 23 -5.18 10.29 -15.74
CA ALA A 23 -4.78 8.97 -16.20
C ALA A 23 -4.36 8.05 -15.03
N ASP A 24 -3.65 8.59 -14.05
CA ASP A 24 -3.22 7.83 -12.87
C ASP A 24 -4.39 7.52 -11.92
N GLN A 25 -5.35 8.43 -11.76
CA GLN A 25 -6.59 8.17 -11.05
C GLN A 25 -7.38 7.04 -11.71
N LEU A 26 -7.58 7.08 -13.04
CA LEU A 26 -8.26 6.02 -13.79
C LEU A 26 -7.55 4.66 -13.64
N LYS A 27 -6.21 4.64 -13.64
CA LYS A 27 -5.45 3.40 -13.39
C LYS A 27 -5.66 2.88 -11.97
N ARG A 28 -5.72 3.76 -10.97
CA ARG A 28 -5.97 3.37 -9.56
C ARG A 28 -7.38 2.81 -9.39
N THR A 29 -8.40 3.49 -9.91
CA THR A 29 -9.80 3.04 -9.83
C THR A 29 -10.01 1.73 -10.59
N ALA A 30 -9.43 1.57 -11.79
CA ALA A 30 -9.51 0.34 -12.56
C ALA A 30 -8.83 -0.85 -11.84
N LYS A 31 -7.70 -0.62 -11.17
CA LYS A 31 -7.04 -1.65 -10.35
C LYS A 31 -7.90 -2.03 -9.14
N ALA A 32 -8.44 -1.04 -8.42
CA ALA A 32 -9.32 -1.26 -7.26
C ALA A 32 -10.59 -2.02 -7.66
N HIS A 33 -11.22 -1.68 -8.78
CA HIS A 33 -12.39 -2.39 -9.28
C HIS A 33 -12.06 -3.85 -9.64
N LYS A 34 -10.91 -4.10 -10.31
CA LYS A 34 -10.46 -5.45 -10.63
C LYS A 34 -10.19 -6.29 -9.37
N THR A 35 -9.59 -5.71 -8.33
CA THR A 35 -9.37 -6.41 -7.06
C THR A 35 -10.69 -6.70 -6.37
N ASN A 36 -11.58 -5.71 -6.28
CA ASN A 36 -12.89 -5.86 -5.64
C ASN A 36 -13.74 -6.92 -6.35
N LYS A 37 -13.77 -6.93 -7.69
CA LYS A 37 -14.49 -7.95 -8.47
C LYS A 37 -13.96 -9.37 -8.22
N LYS A 38 -12.65 -9.53 -8.05
CA LYS A 38 -12.05 -10.84 -7.70
C LYS A 38 -12.45 -11.27 -6.29
N VAL A 39 -12.41 -10.35 -5.33
CA VAL A 39 -12.80 -10.62 -3.94
C VAL A 39 -14.28 -10.96 -3.84
N THR A 40 -15.16 -10.21 -4.50
CA THR A 40 -16.62 -10.48 -4.48
C THR A 40 -16.97 -11.79 -5.18
N LYS A 41 -16.35 -12.10 -6.32
CA LYS A 41 -16.55 -13.40 -7.00
C LYS A 41 -16.09 -14.57 -6.13
N ALA A 42 -14.93 -14.44 -5.48
CA ALA A 42 -14.42 -15.46 -4.57
C ALA A 42 -15.35 -15.67 -3.35
N LYS A 43 -15.86 -14.58 -2.75
CA LYS A 43 -16.86 -14.65 -1.67
C LYS A 43 -18.14 -15.38 -2.12
N LYS A 44 -18.67 -15.09 -3.32
CA LYS A 44 -19.86 -15.76 -3.86
C LYS A 44 -19.65 -17.25 -4.11
N GLU A 45 -18.46 -17.66 -4.54
CA GLU A 45 -18.09 -19.06 -4.76
C GLU A 45 -17.66 -19.80 -3.47
N GLY A 46 -17.73 -19.14 -2.30
CA GLY A 46 -17.26 -19.72 -1.03
C GLY A 46 -15.74 -19.91 -0.95
N LYS A 47 -14.97 -19.30 -1.87
CA LYS A 47 -13.51 -19.43 -1.95
C LYS A 47 -12.82 -18.22 -1.31
N THR A 48 -11.82 -18.46 -0.48
CA THR A 48 -10.96 -17.39 0.03
C THR A 48 -9.86 -17.05 -0.99
N VAL A 49 -9.70 -15.77 -1.35
CA VAL A 49 -8.53 -15.33 -2.13
C VAL A 49 -7.30 -15.42 -1.22
N LYS A 50 -6.53 -16.50 -1.35
CA LYS A 50 -5.28 -16.67 -0.59
C LYS A 50 -4.22 -15.70 -1.12
N ASN A 51 -4.00 -14.60 -0.41
CA ASN A 51 -2.80 -13.79 -0.62
C ASN A 51 -1.59 -14.55 -0.07
N LYS A 52 -0.68 -14.95 -0.95
CA LYS A 52 0.60 -15.56 -0.54
C LYS A 52 1.48 -14.47 0.08
N PHE A 53 1.55 -14.42 1.42
CA PHE A 53 2.50 -13.55 2.10
C PHE A 53 3.92 -14.06 1.83
N LYS A 54 4.69 -13.31 1.04
CA LYS A 54 6.13 -13.56 0.91
C LYS A 54 6.74 -13.13 2.25
N GLY A 55 7.07 -14.09 3.10
CA GLY A 55 7.63 -13.83 4.44
C GLY A 55 8.81 -12.85 4.44
N ILE A 56 9.05 -12.20 5.58
CA ILE A 56 10.13 -11.22 5.74
C ILE A 56 11.48 -11.93 5.53
N ARG A 57 12.13 -11.66 4.39
CA ARG A 57 13.48 -12.15 4.11
C ARG A 57 14.52 -11.18 4.68
N ILE A 58 15.18 -11.59 5.76
CA ILE A 58 16.28 -10.84 6.36
C ILE A 58 17.61 -11.40 5.85
N LYS A 59 18.45 -10.54 5.26
CA LYS A 59 19.82 -10.86 4.83
C LYS A 59 20.76 -10.89 6.04
N LYS A 60 21.77 -11.78 6.01
CA LYS A 60 22.84 -11.81 7.01
C LYS A 60 23.66 -10.51 6.94
N GLY A 61 24.16 -10.05 8.09
CA GLY A 61 24.96 -8.84 8.23
C GLY A 61 24.16 -7.54 8.46
N VAL A 62 22.86 -7.53 8.20
CA VAL A 62 22.01 -6.34 8.37
C VAL A 62 21.75 -6.08 9.86
N ARG A 63 21.73 -4.80 10.25
CA ARG A 63 21.28 -4.36 11.58
C ARG A 63 19.82 -3.96 11.53
N ILE A 64 19.00 -4.59 12.37
CA ILE A 64 17.56 -4.30 12.49
C ILE A 64 17.29 -3.96 13.95
N LYS A 65 16.82 -2.74 14.23
CA LYS A 65 16.52 -2.26 15.59
C LYS A 65 17.63 -2.58 16.60
N GLY A 66 18.88 -2.28 16.23
CA GLY A 66 20.05 -2.54 17.08
C GLY A 66 20.60 -3.98 17.04
N ILE A 67 19.88 -4.96 16.50
CA ILE A 67 20.35 -6.36 16.41
C ILE A 67 21.07 -6.57 15.08
N LYS A 68 22.36 -6.92 15.11
CA LYS A 68 23.10 -7.39 13.93
C LYS A 68 22.73 -8.85 13.66
N VAL A 69 22.27 -9.15 12.45
CA VAL A 69 21.90 -10.52 12.08
C VAL A 69 23.15 -11.29 11.66
N THR A 70 23.75 -12.00 12.60
CA THR A 70 24.90 -12.89 12.35
C THR A 70 24.44 -14.33 12.19
N ASP A 71 23.56 -14.77 13.09
CA ASP A 71 23.19 -16.18 13.28
C ASP A 71 21.68 -16.38 13.33
N ALA A 72 21.23 -17.63 13.31
CA ALA A 72 19.81 -17.98 13.25
C ALA A 72 19.00 -17.38 14.41
N ASP A 73 19.55 -17.33 15.62
CA ASP A 73 18.84 -16.80 16.78
C ASP A 73 18.73 -15.28 16.77
N SER A 74 19.78 -14.58 16.31
CA SER A 74 19.72 -13.14 16.06
C SER A 74 18.65 -12.79 15.01
N LYS A 75 18.49 -13.63 13.99
CA LYS A 75 17.44 -13.52 12.98
C LYS A 75 16.05 -13.74 13.57
N LYS A 76 15.87 -14.76 14.43
CA LYS A 76 14.58 -15.01 15.12
C LYS A 76 14.18 -13.83 16.00
N LYS A 77 15.11 -13.26 16.77
CA LYS A 77 14.87 -12.07 17.59
C LYS A 77 14.44 -10.87 16.74
N ALA A 78 15.15 -10.59 15.64
CA ALA A 78 14.78 -9.53 14.71
C ALA A 78 13.39 -9.75 14.10
N ILE A 79 13.06 -10.98 13.70
CA ILE A 79 11.72 -11.31 13.17
C ILE A 79 10.64 -11.08 14.23
N LYS A 80 10.87 -11.48 15.49
CA LYS A 80 9.91 -11.28 16.59
C LYS A 80 9.60 -9.79 16.79
N LEU A 81 10.63 -8.94 16.77
CA LEU A 81 10.47 -7.49 16.90
C LEU A 81 9.75 -6.85 15.72
N LEU A 82 10.01 -7.32 14.50
CA LEU A 82 9.31 -6.83 13.30
C LEU A 82 7.83 -7.25 13.30
N LYS A 83 7.52 -8.48 13.73
CA LYS A 83 6.14 -8.95 13.86
C LYS A 83 5.37 -8.18 14.92
N ALA A 84 5.99 -7.89 16.07
CA ALA A 84 5.36 -7.10 17.12
C ALA A 84 5.00 -5.68 16.63
N GLU A 85 5.89 -5.04 15.88
CA GLU A 85 5.61 -3.72 15.30
C GLU A 85 4.51 -3.77 14.24
N GLN A 86 4.49 -4.80 13.40
CA GLN A 86 3.41 -4.99 12.42
C GLN A 86 2.06 -5.21 13.10
N ALA A 87 2.02 -5.94 14.21
CA ALA A 87 0.79 -6.16 14.98
C ALA A 87 0.27 -4.85 15.59
N MET A 88 1.14 -4.04 16.19
CA MET A 88 0.76 -2.72 16.72
C MET A 88 0.18 -1.82 15.61
N LYS A 89 0.89 -1.71 14.48
CA LYS A 89 0.42 -0.92 13.33
C LYS A 89 -0.92 -1.39 12.76
N GLN A 90 -1.20 -2.69 12.80
CA GLN A 90 -2.49 -3.21 12.34
C GLN A 90 -3.63 -2.83 13.29
N MET A 91 -3.39 -2.89 14.60
CA MET A 91 -4.38 -2.46 15.60
C MET A 91 -4.70 -0.97 15.47
N ASP A 92 -3.70 -0.12 15.25
CA ASP A 92 -3.90 1.32 15.07
C ASP A 92 -4.78 1.62 13.83
N ILE A 93 -4.59 0.89 12.73
CA ILE A 93 -5.37 1.05 11.49
C ILE A 93 -6.82 0.59 11.66
N ASP A 94 -7.06 -0.50 12.40
CA ASP A 94 -8.41 -1.01 12.63
C ASP A 94 -9.20 -0.13 13.64
N SER A 95 -8.51 0.55 14.57
CA SER A 95 -9.13 1.56 15.45
C SER A 95 -9.53 2.83 14.71
N ASP A 96 -8.68 3.35 13.81
CA ASP A 96 -8.98 4.55 13.00
C ASP A 96 -10.14 4.33 12.00
N ALA A 97 -10.36 3.09 11.56
CA ALA A 97 -11.45 2.74 10.65
C ALA A 97 -12.83 2.64 11.33
N SER A 98 -12.89 2.62 12.66
CA SER A 98 -14.14 2.47 13.42
C SER A 98 -14.81 3.80 13.83
N ASP A 99 -14.15 4.94 13.63
CA ASP A 99 -14.65 6.26 14.07
C ASP A 99 -15.35 7.08 12.97
N SER A 100 -15.43 6.58 11.73
CA SER A 100 -15.94 7.35 10.58
C SER A 100 -17.31 6.88 10.03
N GLY A 101 -18.18 6.32 10.87
CA GLY A 101 -19.39 5.63 10.36
C GLY A 101 -20.67 5.70 11.18
N SER A 102 -20.75 6.51 12.24
CA SER A 102 -21.98 6.67 13.03
C SER A 102 -22.48 8.11 13.04
N ASP A 103 -22.78 8.66 11.87
CA ASP A 103 -23.67 9.81 11.75
C ASP A 103 -24.30 9.81 10.36
N VAL A 104 -25.57 9.40 10.29
CA VAL A 104 -26.71 10.06 9.61
C VAL A 104 -27.85 9.03 9.58
N GLU A 105 -28.52 8.85 10.71
CA GLU A 105 -29.96 8.59 10.73
C GLU A 105 -30.61 9.79 11.44
N MET A 106 -31.11 10.76 10.65
CA MET A 106 -32.12 11.69 11.13
C MET A 106 -33.26 11.72 10.12
N LYS A 107 -34.37 11.10 10.56
CA LYS A 107 -35.79 11.36 10.30
C LYS A 107 -36.23 11.75 8.89
#